data_AF-A0A2S8ICR4-F1
#
_entry.id   AF-A0A2S8ICR4-F1
#
_cell.length_a   1.000
_cell.length_b   1.000
_cell.length_c   1.000
_cell.angle_alpha   90.00
_cell.angle_beta   90.00
_cell.angle_gamma   90.00
#
_symmetry.space_group_name_H-M   'P 1'
#
loop_
_entity.id
_entity.type
_entity.pdbx_description
1 polymer ?
#
loop_
_entity_poly.entity_id
_entity_poly.type
_entity_poly.pdbx_seq_one_letter_code
_entity_poly.pdbx_strand_id
1 'polypeptide(L)'
;MWYALVEQQREWMRAWRAATRHAFDAWPAATLPQAASSCYDDLFEPLLGQPAGPPRFDLGRSAIGERVAAHTPFCDLRRFTRADARRTVLLCAPLAGHAAVMMRETVETLLADGDVCVTDWRNARDVPLASGRFGLDEYVATLDGFIDGLALDDRPLHVVAVCQATVPALGALALRAARGLAPPASITLIGGPLDPRLNPSALGTAAATRSLGWCRRHLIDIVPPGFAGHGRQVFPTYLQQGEIALMYPQRFMSLVEAYALAASRFDMAALAGARRALLEYTALLDMPAEYFLDTVDIVFQRMCLANGTWDVGGRRVEPGALRGVALLTVEGRCDAVTGAGQTHAALDMCSGLAADERYRVDVDDCDHYGLFTGARWLGNVHPMLQRVFALAEAGRPRPRSRRIRRV
;
A
#
# COMPACT_ATOMS: atom_id res chain seq x y z
N MET A 1 -4.93 -7.30 27.26
CA MET A 1 -5.11 -7.35 25.80
C MET A 1 -6.52 -6.89 25.52
N TRP A 2 -6.68 -5.90 24.63
CA TRP A 2 -7.88 -5.07 24.54
C TRP A 2 -8.74 -5.40 23.32
N TYR A 3 -8.25 -6.22 22.39
CA TYR A 3 -8.92 -6.43 21.11
C TYR A 3 -10.36 -6.94 21.28
N ALA A 4 -10.59 -7.97 22.10
CA ALA A 4 -11.95 -8.46 22.36
C ALA A 4 -12.89 -7.38 22.91
N LEU A 5 -12.40 -6.49 23.80
CA LEU A 5 -13.19 -5.38 24.33
C LEU A 5 -13.50 -4.34 23.25
N VAL A 6 -12.50 -4.00 22.42
CA VAL A 6 -12.67 -3.04 21.32
C VAL A 6 -13.69 -3.57 20.31
N GLU A 7 -13.62 -4.85 19.92
CA GLU A 7 -14.62 -5.44 19.02
C GLU A 7 -16.01 -5.49 19.65
N GLN A 8 -16.12 -5.84 20.94
CA GLN A 8 -17.41 -5.79 21.64
C GLN A 8 -18.00 -4.37 21.65
N GLN A 9 -17.17 -3.34 21.88
CA GLN A 9 -17.61 -1.95 21.80
C GLN A 9 -18.06 -1.58 20.38
N ARG A 10 -17.32 -2.01 19.35
CA ARG A 10 -17.69 -1.81 17.94
C ARG A 10 -19.03 -2.46 17.61
N GLU A 11 -19.26 -3.70 18.04
CA GLU A 11 -20.53 -4.40 17.86
C GLU A 11 -21.69 -3.69 18.57
N TRP A 12 -21.48 -3.27 19.82
CA TRP A 12 -22.48 -2.54 20.57
C TRP A 12 -22.85 -1.21 19.91
N MET A 13 -21.85 -0.44 19.44
CA MET A 13 -22.08 0.81 18.72
C MET A 13 -22.83 0.59 17.39
N ARG A 14 -22.53 -0.49 16.66
CA ARG A 14 -23.25 -0.87 15.43
C ARG A 14 -24.70 -1.25 15.73
N ALA A 15 -24.94 -2.05 16.77
CA ALA A 15 -26.28 -2.46 17.17
C ALA A 15 -27.12 -1.26 17.63
N TRP A 16 -26.54 -0.39 18.46
CA TRP A 16 -27.17 0.87 18.88
C TRP A 16 -27.54 1.72 17.67
N ARG A 17 -26.61 1.91 16.73
CA ARG A 17 -26.86 2.66 15.48
C ARG A 17 -27.99 2.05 14.65
N ALA A 18 -28.01 0.74 14.45
CA ALA A 18 -29.06 0.08 13.66
C ALA A 18 -30.45 0.34 14.26
N ALA A 19 -30.56 0.31 15.59
CA ALA A 19 -31.78 0.67 16.29
C ALA A 19 -32.15 2.15 16.11
N THR A 20 -31.17 3.07 16.22
CA THR A 20 -31.40 4.51 16.08
C THR A 20 -31.83 4.89 14.66
N ARG A 21 -31.20 4.32 13.62
CA ARG A 21 -31.61 4.53 12.21
C ARG A 21 -33.04 4.06 11.96
N HIS A 22 -33.40 2.87 12.45
CA HIS A 22 -34.76 2.38 12.34
C HIS A 22 -35.79 3.33 12.99
N ALA A 23 -35.45 3.90 14.14
CA ALA A 23 -36.29 4.89 14.81
C ALA A 23 -36.43 6.21 14.01
N PHE A 24 -35.37 6.66 13.34
CA PHE A 24 -35.41 7.88 12.52
C PHE A 24 -36.09 7.69 11.16
N ASP A 25 -35.97 6.51 10.55
CA ASP A 25 -36.65 6.15 9.29
C ASP A 25 -38.18 6.02 9.49
N ALA A 26 -38.61 5.70 10.71
CA ALA A 26 -40.02 5.70 11.08
C ALA A 26 -40.63 7.13 11.18
N TRP A 27 -39.83 8.20 11.06
CA TRP A 27 -40.31 9.58 11.13
C TRP A 27 -40.64 10.16 9.73
N PRO A 28 -41.79 10.82 9.51
CA PRO A 28 -42.29 11.09 8.15
C PRO A 28 -41.60 12.20 7.34
N ALA A 29 -40.46 12.75 7.76
CA ALA A 29 -39.82 13.87 7.05
C ALA A 29 -38.28 13.87 7.18
N ALA A 30 -37.62 14.42 6.14
CA ALA A 30 -36.22 14.85 6.13
C ALA A 30 -35.95 15.90 7.21
N THR A 31 -35.81 15.45 8.45
CA THR A 31 -35.67 16.29 9.64
C THR A 31 -34.20 16.49 10.00
N LEU A 32 -33.89 17.54 10.79
CA LEU A 32 -32.54 17.79 11.32
C LEU A 32 -31.88 16.53 11.96
N PRO A 33 -32.62 15.66 12.68
CA PRO A 33 -32.11 14.37 13.16
C PRO A 33 -31.64 13.41 12.06
N GLN A 34 -32.30 13.36 10.88
CA GLN A 34 -31.87 12.51 9.77
C GLN A 34 -30.55 13.02 9.14
N ALA A 35 -30.39 14.34 9.03
CA ALA A 35 -29.13 14.95 8.58
C ALA A 35 -27.99 14.82 9.61
N ALA A 36 -28.30 14.89 10.91
CA ALA A 36 -27.34 14.64 11.97
C ALA A 36 -26.91 13.16 12.01
N SER A 37 -27.86 12.23 11.79
CA SER A 37 -27.57 10.80 11.66
C SER A 37 -26.67 10.53 10.46
N SER A 38 -26.96 11.09 9.28
CA SER A 38 -26.12 10.88 8.09
C SER A 38 -24.71 11.44 8.25
N CYS A 39 -24.55 12.59 8.92
CA CYS A 39 -23.23 13.12 9.26
C CYS A 39 -22.45 12.20 10.23
N TYR A 40 -23.13 11.65 11.24
CA TYR A 40 -22.52 10.66 12.14
C TYR A 40 -22.07 9.41 11.38
N ASP A 41 -22.92 8.95 10.46
CA ASP A 41 -22.68 7.76 9.64
C ASP A 41 -21.48 7.90 8.71
N ASP A 42 -21.28 9.10 8.19
CA ASP A 42 -20.23 9.38 7.23
C ASP A 42 -18.90 9.62 7.94
N LEU A 43 -18.91 10.28 9.10
CA LEU A 43 -17.68 10.70 9.78
C LEU A 43 -17.22 9.75 10.89
N PHE A 44 -18.15 9.23 11.69
CA PHE A 44 -17.82 8.46 12.90
C PHE A 44 -17.86 6.95 12.69
N GLU A 45 -18.83 6.42 11.94
CA GLU A 45 -18.88 4.98 11.69
C GLU A 45 -17.58 4.41 11.11
N PRO A 46 -16.94 5.04 10.11
CA PRO A 46 -15.74 4.47 9.52
C PRO A 46 -14.58 4.36 10.54
N LEU A 47 -14.55 5.24 11.55
CA LEU A 47 -13.58 5.20 12.64
C LEU A 47 -13.80 4.03 13.61
N LEU A 48 -14.98 3.41 13.61
CA LEU A 48 -15.30 2.23 14.42
C LEU A 48 -14.90 0.92 13.71
N GLY A 49 -14.24 1.00 12.55
CA GLY A 49 -13.87 -0.14 11.74
C GLY A 49 -15.02 -0.64 10.88
N GLN A 50 -14.74 -0.82 9.59
CA GLN A 50 -15.76 -1.13 8.59
C GLN A 50 -16.29 -2.57 8.71
N PRO A 51 -17.61 -2.77 8.83
CA PRO A 51 -18.21 -4.09 9.07
C PRO A 51 -18.15 -5.01 7.84
N ALA A 52 -18.14 -4.46 6.62
CA ALA A 52 -18.16 -5.23 5.37
C ALA A 52 -16.76 -5.48 4.77
N GLY A 53 -15.70 -5.22 5.53
CA GLY A 53 -14.34 -5.13 4.99
C GLY A 53 -14.08 -3.81 4.25
N PRO A 54 -12.89 -3.64 3.66
CA PRO A 54 -12.54 -2.43 2.93
C PRO A 54 -13.45 -2.22 1.70
N PRO A 55 -13.67 -0.97 1.26
CA PRO A 55 -14.48 -0.72 0.07
C PRO A 55 -13.80 -1.29 -1.17
N ARG A 56 -14.60 -1.62 -2.18
CA ARG A 56 -14.09 -2.04 -3.49
C ARG A 56 -13.44 -0.86 -4.22
N PHE A 57 -12.48 -1.15 -5.09
CA PHE A 57 -11.85 -0.17 -5.98
C PHE A 57 -12.80 0.51 -6.96
N ASP A 58 -13.97 -0.09 -7.27
CA ASP A 58 -15.08 0.48 -8.04
C ASP A 58 -14.69 1.62 -9.00
N LEU A 59 -13.84 1.29 -9.98
CA LEU A 59 -13.18 2.25 -10.86
C LEU A 59 -14.11 2.72 -11.98
N GLY A 60 -15.38 3.01 -11.68
CA GLY A 60 -16.35 3.85 -12.40
C GLY A 60 -16.48 3.82 -13.94
N ARG A 61 -15.79 2.94 -14.66
CA ARG A 61 -15.70 2.91 -16.12
C ARG A 61 -16.04 1.51 -16.59
N SER A 62 -17.14 1.37 -17.31
CA SER A 62 -17.65 0.11 -17.87
C SER A 62 -16.65 -0.64 -18.78
N ALA A 63 -15.56 0.00 -19.19
CA ALA A 63 -14.49 -0.57 -20.02
C ALA A 63 -13.30 -1.13 -19.23
N ILE A 64 -13.29 -1.04 -17.89
CA ILE A 64 -12.22 -1.62 -17.05
C ILE A 64 -12.64 -3.01 -16.59
N GLY A 65 -11.87 -4.02 -17.00
CA GLY A 65 -12.01 -5.37 -16.47
C GLY A 65 -11.28 -5.51 -15.13
N GLU A 66 -11.96 -5.98 -14.09
CA GLU A 66 -11.36 -6.30 -12.78
C GLU A 66 -11.37 -7.82 -12.55
N ARG A 67 -10.23 -8.39 -12.17
CA ARG A 67 -10.12 -9.80 -11.76
C ARG A 67 -9.01 -10.04 -10.76
N VAL A 68 -9.08 -11.12 -10.01
CA VAL A 68 -7.92 -11.64 -9.25
C VAL A 68 -7.03 -12.43 -10.22
N ALA A 69 -5.80 -11.98 -10.44
CA ALA A 69 -4.84 -12.60 -11.35
C ALA A 69 -4.00 -13.70 -10.69
N ALA A 70 -3.74 -13.57 -9.40
CA ALA A 70 -3.08 -14.59 -8.57
C ALA A 70 -3.57 -14.45 -7.12
N HIS A 71 -3.47 -15.53 -6.35
CA HIS A 71 -3.95 -15.58 -4.98
C HIS A 71 -2.91 -16.24 -4.07
N THR A 72 -2.73 -15.66 -2.89
CA THR A 72 -2.04 -16.25 -1.74
C THR A 72 -2.93 -16.09 -0.51
N PRO A 73 -2.70 -16.84 0.59
CA PRO A 73 -3.55 -16.72 1.77
C PRO A 73 -3.65 -15.30 2.34
N PHE A 74 -2.61 -14.48 2.18
CA PHE A 74 -2.52 -13.11 2.72
C PHE A 74 -2.68 -12.01 1.68
N CYS A 75 -2.72 -12.32 0.38
CA CYS A 75 -2.77 -11.31 -0.67
C CYS A 75 -3.46 -11.82 -1.93
N ASP A 76 -4.39 -11.02 -2.45
CA ASP A 76 -4.86 -11.12 -3.83
C ASP A 76 -4.00 -10.22 -4.71
N LEU A 77 -3.57 -10.70 -5.88
CA LEU A 77 -3.07 -9.83 -6.93
C LEU A 77 -4.24 -9.40 -7.81
N ARG A 78 -4.82 -8.23 -7.54
CA ARG A 78 -5.94 -7.71 -8.35
C ARG A 78 -5.41 -7.07 -9.61
N ARG A 79 -6.00 -7.41 -10.75
CA ARG A 79 -5.64 -6.88 -12.06
C ARG A 79 -6.80 -6.09 -12.64
N PHE A 80 -6.49 -4.86 -13.01
CA PHE A 80 -7.35 -3.94 -13.74
C PHE A 80 -6.82 -3.85 -15.17
N THR A 81 -7.68 -4.16 -16.14
CA THR A 81 -7.32 -4.19 -17.56
C THR A 81 -8.08 -3.15 -18.35
N ARG A 82 -7.42 -2.56 -19.33
CA ARG A 82 -8.05 -1.69 -20.32
C ARG A 82 -7.73 -2.20 -21.73
N ALA A 83 -8.61 -1.90 -22.69
CA ALA A 83 -8.30 -2.16 -24.09
C ALA A 83 -6.98 -1.46 -24.48
N ASP A 84 -6.19 -2.13 -25.32
CA ASP A 84 -4.92 -1.63 -25.90
C ASP A 84 -3.78 -1.32 -24.91
N ALA A 85 -3.80 -1.88 -23.70
CA ALA A 85 -2.72 -1.73 -22.73
C ALA A 85 -1.38 -2.27 -23.27
N ARG A 86 -0.38 -1.38 -23.41
CA ARG A 86 0.94 -1.68 -24.01
C ARG A 86 1.96 -2.22 -23.02
N ARG A 87 1.69 -2.09 -21.72
CA ARG A 87 2.55 -2.48 -20.60
C ARG A 87 1.72 -3.04 -19.46
N THR A 88 2.40 -3.70 -18.53
CA THR A 88 1.84 -4.14 -17.26
C THR A 88 2.58 -3.43 -16.13
N VAL A 89 1.84 -2.84 -15.19
CA VAL A 89 2.40 -2.18 -14.01
C VAL A 89 2.01 -3.00 -12.77
N LEU A 90 3.00 -3.53 -12.06
CA LEU A 90 2.82 -4.09 -10.72
C LEU A 90 2.92 -2.96 -9.69
N LEU A 91 1.80 -2.57 -9.10
CA LEU A 91 1.72 -1.66 -7.97
C LEU A 91 1.78 -2.44 -6.66
N CYS A 92 2.93 -2.45 -6.01
CA CYS A 92 3.11 -3.01 -4.68
C CYS A 92 2.60 -2.00 -3.64
N ALA A 93 1.33 -2.15 -3.25
CA ALA A 93 0.72 -1.37 -2.18
C ALA A 93 1.31 -1.76 -0.82
N PRO A 94 1.54 -0.80 0.09
CA PRO A 94 2.11 -1.10 1.40
C PRO A 94 1.12 -1.86 2.28
N LEU A 95 1.63 -2.79 3.11
CA LEU A 95 0.89 -3.33 4.25
C LEU A 95 1.10 -2.41 5.47
N ALA A 96 0.91 -1.10 5.30
CA ALA A 96 1.12 -0.08 6.32
C ALA A 96 -0.21 0.34 6.95
N GLY A 97 -0.99 -0.67 7.35
CA GLY A 97 -2.27 -0.49 8.00
C GLY A 97 -3.46 -0.14 7.13
N HIS A 98 -3.28 0.44 5.94
CA HIS A 98 -4.39 0.71 5.02
C HIS A 98 -4.64 -0.47 4.07
N ALA A 99 -5.90 -0.64 3.65
CA ALA A 99 -6.26 -1.49 2.53
C ALA A 99 -5.81 -0.85 1.20
N ALA A 100 -5.57 -1.68 0.17
CA ALA A 100 -5.01 -1.20 -1.10
C ALA A 100 -5.91 -0.19 -1.82
N VAL A 101 -7.21 -0.17 -1.52
CA VAL A 101 -8.18 0.81 -2.05
C VAL A 101 -7.82 2.26 -1.72
N MET A 102 -7.01 2.51 -0.69
CA MET A 102 -6.45 3.84 -0.45
C MET A 102 -5.69 4.37 -1.68
N MET A 103 -5.06 3.47 -2.44
CA MET A 103 -4.35 3.78 -3.69
C MET A 103 -5.26 3.76 -4.93
N ARG A 104 -6.59 3.92 -4.77
CA ARG A 104 -7.53 3.94 -5.91
C ARG A 104 -7.10 4.94 -6.97
N GLU A 105 -6.84 6.18 -6.58
CA GLU A 105 -6.42 7.24 -7.49
C GLU A 105 -5.10 6.88 -8.20
N THR A 106 -4.16 6.24 -7.50
CA THR A 106 -2.92 5.73 -8.09
C THR A 106 -3.21 4.70 -9.18
N VAL A 107 -4.12 3.74 -8.92
CA VAL A 107 -4.55 2.72 -9.87
C VAL A 107 -5.25 3.37 -11.08
N GLU A 108 -6.20 4.28 -10.85
CA GLU A 108 -6.92 5.01 -11.92
C GLU A 108 -5.95 5.77 -12.82
N THR A 109 -4.96 6.41 -12.23
CA THR A 109 -3.94 7.18 -12.95
C THR A 109 -3.05 6.26 -13.78
N LEU A 110 -2.53 5.16 -13.19
CA LEU A 110 -1.65 4.22 -13.88
C LEU A 110 -2.37 3.42 -14.99
N LEU A 111 -3.69 3.26 -14.89
CA LEU A 111 -4.50 2.68 -15.98
C LEU A 111 -4.48 3.52 -17.26
N ALA A 112 -4.08 4.79 -17.18
CA ALA A 112 -3.79 5.59 -18.37
C ALA A 112 -2.64 4.99 -19.19
N ASP A 113 -1.69 4.32 -18.53
CA ASP A 113 -0.43 3.85 -19.11
C ASP A 113 -0.44 2.38 -19.48
N GLY A 114 -1.18 1.52 -18.77
CA GLY A 114 -1.18 0.08 -19.00
C GLY A 114 -2.13 -0.68 -18.09
N ASP A 115 -2.06 -2.02 -18.15
CA ASP A 115 -2.77 -2.86 -17.19
C ASP A 115 -2.13 -2.70 -15.82
N VAL A 116 -2.92 -2.56 -14.76
CA VAL A 116 -2.41 -2.38 -13.40
C VAL A 116 -2.72 -3.64 -12.59
N CYS A 117 -1.68 -4.25 -12.03
CA CYS A 117 -1.79 -5.33 -11.05
C CYS A 117 -1.41 -4.76 -9.68
N VAL A 118 -2.31 -4.73 -8.72
CA VAL A 118 -2.07 -4.22 -7.37
C VAL A 118 -2.07 -5.35 -6.36
N THR A 119 -1.11 -5.33 -5.42
CA THR A 119 -1.14 -6.23 -4.26
C THR A 119 -2.22 -5.78 -3.29
N ASP A 120 -3.28 -6.57 -3.15
CA ASP A 120 -4.36 -6.32 -2.20
C ASP A 120 -4.26 -7.26 -1.00
N TRP A 121 -3.70 -6.73 0.09
CA TRP A 121 -3.46 -7.47 1.33
C TRP A 121 -4.78 -7.79 2.03
N ARG A 122 -4.87 -9.01 2.56
CA ARG A 122 -6.02 -9.45 3.36
C ARG A 122 -5.82 -9.03 4.80
N ASN A 123 -6.92 -8.69 5.47
CA ASN A 123 -6.91 -8.41 6.89
C ASN A 123 -6.47 -9.66 7.66
N ALA A 124 -5.43 -9.57 8.48
CA ALA A 124 -4.85 -10.75 9.15
C ALA A 124 -5.84 -11.47 10.07
N ARG A 125 -6.81 -10.74 10.67
CA ARG A 125 -7.88 -11.37 11.46
C ARG A 125 -8.75 -12.33 10.66
N ASP A 126 -8.83 -12.14 9.35
CA ASP A 126 -9.66 -12.95 8.45
C ASP A 126 -8.85 -14.07 7.75
N VAL A 127 -7.57 -14.25 8.12
CA VAL A 127 -6.69 -15.30 7.58
C VAL A 127 -6.50 -16.42 8.62
N PRO A 128 -6.97 -17.66 8.33
CA PRO A 128 -6.85 -18.79 9.25
C PRO A 128 -5.42 -19.05 9.74
N LEU A 129 -5.27 -19.56 10.97
CA LEU A 129 -3.97 -19.99 11.50
C LEU A 129 -3.30 -21.07 10.64
N ALA A 130 -4.10 -21.96 10.04
CA ALA A 130 -3.62 -23.02 9.15
C ALA A 130 -2.93 -22.48 7.89
N SER A 131 -3.15 -21.21 7.52
CA SER A 131 -2.46 -20.54 6.42
C SER A 131 -1.00 -20.17 6.75
N GLY A 132 -0.54 -20.46 7.97
CA GLY A 132 0.83 -20.24 8.40
C GLY A 132 1.14 -18.82 8.87
N ARG A 133 2.44 -18.54 8.98
CA ARG A 133 2.98 -17.22 9.35
C ARG A 133 3.00 -16.28 8.15
N PHE A 134 3.13 -14.99 8.40
CA PHE A 134 3.42 -14.01 7.36
C PHE A 134 4.34 -12.91 7.91
N GLY A 135 5.63 -13.03 7.61
CA GLY A 135 6.68 -12.09 7.95
C GLY A 135 7.21 -11.35 6.72
N LEU A 136 8.36 -10.70 6.87
CA LEU A 136 9.00 -9.97 5.78
C LEU A 136 9.50 -10.91 4.66
N ASP A 137 9.97 -12.11 5.02
CA ASP A 137 10.40 -13.14 4.08
C ASP A 137 9.22 -13.64 3.21
N GLU A 138 8.05 -13.90 3.80
CA GLU A 138 6.86 -14.32 3.05
C GLU A 138 6.33 -13.18 2.15
N TYR A 139 6.49 -11.92 2.56
CA TYR A 139 6.21 -10.77 1.69
C TYR A 139 7.13 -10.82 0.45
N VAL A 140 8.44 -10.93 0.64
CA VAL A 140 9.41 -11.05 -0.47
C VAL A 140 9.06 -12.20 -1.40
N ALA A 141 8.76 -13.38 -0.85
CA ALA A 141 8.37 -14.55 -1.64
C ALA A 141 7.06 -14.33 -2.42
N THR A 142 6.08 -13.65 -1.81
CA THR A 142 4.81 -13.29 -2.46
C THR A 142 5.04 -12.37 -3.65
N LEU A 143 5.84 -11.31 -3.48
CA LEU A 143 6.19 -10.41 -4.58
C LEU A 143 6.98 -11.12 -5.68
N ASP A 144 7.94 -11.98 -5.30
CA ASP A 144 8.71 -12.76 -6.26
C ASP A 144 7.79 -13.63 -7.14
N GLY A 145 6.84 -14.36 -6.53
CA GLY A 145 5.87 -15.18 -7.27
C GLY A 145 4.96 -14.36 -8.18
N PHE A 146 4.51 -13.19 -7.74
CA PHE A 146 3.71 -12.29 -8.59
C PHE A 146 4.52 -11.73 -9.76
N ILE A 147 5.76 -11.28 -9.52
CA ILE A 147 6.65 -10.81 -10.58
C ILE A 147 6.93 -11.93 -11.57
N ASP A 148 7.10 -13.17 -11.10
CA ASP A 148 7.32 -14.32 -11.96
C ASP A 148 6.16 -14.58 -12.92
N GLY A 149 4.93 -14.63 -12.39
CA GLY A 149 3.73 -14.81 -13.21
C GLY A 149 3.50 -13.66 -14.19
N LEU A 150 3.78 -12.41 -13.78
CA LEU A 150 3.63 -11.24 -14.64
C LEU A 150 4.73 -11.13 -15.70
N ALA A 151 5.93 -11.64 -15.44
CA ALA A 151 7.03 -11.65 -16.40
C ALA A 151 6.80 -12.61 -17.58
N LEU A 152 5.79 -13.49 -17.51
CA LEU A 152 5.34 -14.33 -18.62
C LEU A 152 4.49 -13.56 -19.66
N ASP A 153 4.03 -12.35 -19.32
CA ASP A 153 3.36 -11.44 -20.27
C ASP A 153 4.42 -10.87 -21.22
N ASP A 154 4.16 -10.89 -22.53
CA ASP A 154 5.10 -10.38 -23.55
C ASP A 154 5.30 -8.85 -23.45
N ARG A 155 4.44 -8.15 -22.69
CA ARG A 155 4.53 -6.70 -22.50
C ARG A 155 5.59 -6.32 -21.46
N PRO A 156 6.19 -5.13 -21.58
CA PRO A 156 7.07 -4.58 -20.55
C PRO A 156 6.39 -4.56 -19.18
N LEU A 157 7.04 -5.17 -18.19
CA LEU A 157 6.65 -5.13 -16.78
C LEU A 157 7.34 -3.97 -16.07
N HIS A 158 6.59 -3.11 -15.41
CA HIS A 158 7.11 -2.06 -14.53
C HIS A 158 6.68 -2.34 -13.10
N VAL A 159 7.61 -2.26 -12.15
CA VAL A 159 7.31 -2.44 -10.72
C VAL A 159 7.29 -1.07 -10.05
N VAL A 160 6.21 -0.74 -9.35
CA VAL A 160 6.05 0.49 -8.57
C VAL A 160 5.75 0.09 -7.13
N ALA A 161 6.66 0.38 -6.20
CA ALA A 161 6.51 0.05 -4.79
C ALA A 161 6.47 1.31 -3.93
N VAL A 162 5.54 1.34 -2.98
CA VAL A 162 5.25 2.54 -2.18
C VAL A 162 5.44 2.25 -0.69
N CYS A 163 6.04 3.21 0.03
CA CYS A 163 6.23 3.17 1.48
C CYS A 163 6.91 1.86 1.93
N GLN A 164 6.28 1.10 2.83
CA GLN A 164 6.83 -0.16 3.34
C GLN A 164 7.11 -1.21 2.27
N ALA A 165 6.39 -1.18 1.13
CA ALA A 165 6.55 -2.16 0.08
C ALA A 165 7.89 -2.04 -0.67
N THR A 166 8.61 -0.92 -0.55
CA THR A 166 9.89 -0.71 -1.25
C THR A 166 10.95 -1.72 -0.81
N VAL A 167 11.03 -2.03 0.49
CA VAL A 167 12.00 -2.96 1.07
C VAL A 167 11.79 -4.39 0.54
N PRO A 168 10.61 -5.02 0.69
CA PRO A 168 10.39 -6.37 0.16
C PRO A 168 10.42 -6.41 -1.37
N ALA A 169 10.00 -5.35 -2.07
CA ALA A 169 10.11 -5.29 -3.53
C ALA A 169 11.56 -5.30 -4.01
N LEU A 170 12.43 -4.46 -3.42
CA LEU A 170 13.85 -4.46 -3.76
C LEU A 170 14.52 -5.79 -3.36
N GLY A 171 14.13 -6.38 -2.23
CA GLY A 171 14.57 -7.70 -1.81
C GLY A 171 14.24 -8.80 -2.83
N ALA A 172 12.98 -8.86 -3.28
CA ALA A 172 12.54 -9.82 -4.30
C ALA A 172 13.33 -9.65 -5.60
N LEU A 173 13.46 -8.41 -6.08
CA LEU A 173 14.16 -8.10 -7.33
C LEU A 173 15.65 -8.42 -7.27
N ALA A 174 16.32 -8.15 -6.15
CA ALA A 174 17.71 -8.53 -5.93
C ALA A 174 17.89 -10.07 -5.96
N LEU A 175 17.01 -10.82 -5.29
CA LEU A 175 17.04 -12.29 -5.29
C LEU A 175 16.71 -12.91 -6.65
N ARG A 176 15.89 -12.24 -7.47
CA ARG A 176 15.65 -12.57 -8.89
C ARG A 176 16.91 -12.35 -9.72
N ALA A 177 17.57 -11.21 -9.57
CA ALA A 177 18.83 -10.91 -10.26
C ALA A 177 19.91 -11.95 -9.93
N ALA A 178 20.04 -12.33 -8.66
CA ALA A 178 20.96 -13.38 -8.21
C ALA A 178 20.65 -14.77 -8.79
N ARG A 179 19.44 -15.02 -9.30
CA ARG A 179 19.06 -16.25 -10.02
C ARG A 179 19.25 -16.14 -11.55
N GLY A 180 19.72 -15.00 -12.05
CA GLY A 180 19.86 -14.73 -13.48
C GLY A 180 18.53 -14.59 -14.22
N LEU A 181 17.44 -14.29 -13.50
CA LEU A 181 16.13 -14.05 -14.12
C LEU A 181 16.09 -12.67 -14.78
N ALA A 182 15.35 -12.56 -15.88
CA ALA A 182 15.19 -11.30 -16.59
C ALA A 182 14.57 -10.22 -15.66
N PRO A 183 15.12 -9.00 -15.62
CA PRO A 183 14.58 -7.94 -14.78
C PRO A 183 13.25 -7.40 -15.36
N PRO A 184 12.44 -6.67 -14.56
CA PRO A 184 11.40 -5.81 -15.13
C PRO A 184 12.04 -4.70 -16.00
N ALA A 185 11.21 -3.99 -16.77
CA ALA A 185 11.66 -2.84 -17.56
C ALA A 185 12.11 -1.69 -16.66
N SER A 186 11.33 -1.38 -15.62
CA SER A 186 11.71 -0.40 -14.61
C SER A 186 11.24 -0.79 -13.21
N ILE A 187 11.87 -0.15 -12.22
CA ILE A 187 11.55 -0.20 -10.81
C ILE A 187 11.38 1.24 -10.33
N THR A 188 10.25 1.54 -9.70
CA THR A 188 10.00 2.82 -9.05
C THR A 188 9.78 2.58 -7.57
N LEU A 189 10.57 3.25 -6.72
CA LEU A 189 10.48 3.19 -5.26
C LEU A 189 10.05 4.57 -4.74
N ILE A 190 8.93 4.63 -4.01
CA ILE A 190 8.30 5.89 -3.61
C ILE A 190 8.22 5.96 -2.08
N GLY A 191 8.91 6.92 -1.47
CA GLY A 191 8.79 7.28 -0.06
C GLY A 191 8.96 6.11 0.91
N GLY A 192 9.91 5.19 0.67
CA GLY A 192 10.11 4.01 1.50
C GLY A 192 11.41 4.00 2.32
N PRO A 193 11.43 3.33 3.49
CA PRO A 193 12.55 3.38 4.43
C PRO A 193 13.68 2.40 4.06
N LEU A 194 14.32 2.58 2.89
CA LEU A 194 15.36 1.65 2.43
C LEU A 194 16.66 1.79 3.25
N ASP A 195 17.02 3.02 3.63
CA ASP A 195 18.06 3.28 4.64
C ASP A 195 17.55 4.26 5.73
N PRO A 196 16.91 3.76 6.80
CA PRO A 196 16.31 4.61 7.81
C PRO A 196 17.31 5.32 8.73
N ARG A 197 18.63 5.13 8.53
CA ARG A 197 19.68 5.90 9.22
C ARG A 197 19.75 7.34 8.73
N LEU A 198 19.36 7.57 7.48
CA LEU A 198 19.39 8.88 6.85
C LEU A 198 18.18 9.68 7.32
N ASN A 199 18.42 10.81 7.98
CA ASN A 199 17.39 11.73 8.47
C ASN A 199 16.21 11.00 9.15
N PRO A 200 16.44 10.28 10.26
CA PRO A 200 15.43 9.41 10.85
C PRO A 200 14.16 10.19 11.23
N SER A 201 13.01 9.70 10.79
CA SER A 201 11.70 10.27 11.15
C SER A 201 11.36 9.99 12.62
N ALA A 202 10.30 10.64 13.12
CA ALA A 202 9.77 10.34 14.45
C ALA A 202 9.36 8.86 14.58
N LEU A 203 8.72 8.32 13.53
CA LEU A 203 8.36 6.91 13.43
C LEU A 203 9.60 6.01 13.42
N GLY A 204 10.58 6.31 12.57
CA GLY A 204 11.83 5.55 12.49
C GLY A 204 12.59 5.54 13.82
N THR A 205 12.64 6.68 14.51
CA THR A 205 13.26 6.81 15.83
C THR A 205 12.51 5.97 16.88
N ALA A 206 11.18 5.99 16.87
CA ALA A 206 10.38 5.16 17.78
C ALA A 206 10.61 3.66 17.52
N ALA A 207 10.62 3.23 16.26
CA ALA A 207 10.88 1.83 15.90
C ALA A 207 12.29 1.38 16.28
N ALA A 208 13.31 2.22 16.07
CA ALA A 208 14.70 1.90 16.39
C ALA A 208 14.99 1.82 17.90
N THR A 209 14.24 2.56 18.73
CA THR A 209 14.52 2.69 20.18
C THR A 209 13.73 1.73 21.07
N ARG A 210 12.59 1.20 20.61
CA ARG A 210 11.75 0.30 21.40
C ARG A 210 12.15 -1.15 21.18
N SER A 211 12.46 -1.89 22.25
CA SER A 211 12.81 -3.31 22.13
C SER A 211 11.66 -4.14 21.56
N LEU A 212 11.97 -5.20 20.82
CA LEU A 212 10.96 -6.12 20.28
C LEU A 212 10.07 -6.72 21.38
N GLY A 213 10.64 -6.97 22.57
CA GLY A 213 9.86 -7.42 23.73
C GLY A 213 8.86 -6.37 24.22
N TRP A 214 9.21 -5.08 24.16
CA TRP A 214 8.26 -4.00 24.44
C TRP A 214 7.17 -3.95 23.36
N CYS A 215 7.54 -4.02 22.07
CA CYS A 215 6.58 -4.03 20.96
C CYS A 215 5.59 -5.19 21.08
N ARG A 216 6.07 -6.42 21.34
CA ARG A 216 5.22 -7.60 21.57
C ARG A 216 4.22 -7.41 22.71
N ARG A 217 4.60 -6.72 23.78
CA ARG A 217 3.72 -6.53 24.96
C ARG A 217 2.67 -5.44 24.77
N HIS A 218 2.96 -4.41 23.98
CA HIS A 218 2.13 -3.20 23.92
C HIS A 218 1.44 -2.99 22.58
N LEU A 219 2.01 -3.54 21.50
CA LEU A 219 1.53 -3.33 20.13
C LEU A 219 0.92 -4.58 19.51
N ILE A 220 1.19 -5.76 20.07
CA ILE A 220 0.64 -7.01 19.54
C ILE A 220 -0.56 -7.45 20.38
N ASP A 221 -1.66 -7.74 19.70
CA ASP A 221 -2.87 -8.32 20.28
C ASP A 221 -3.22 -9.65 19.60
N ILE A 222 -4.19 -10.39 20.15
CA ILE A 222 -4.63 -11.69 19.64
C ILE A 222 -6.04 -11.54 19.09
N VAL A 223 -6.24 -12.04 17.88
CA VAL A 223 -7.55 -12.03 17.21
C VAL A 223 -8.57 -12.81 18.05
N PRO A 224 -9.68 -12.17 18.48
CA PRO A 224 -10.69 -12.81 19.33
C PRO A 224 -11.50 -13.86 18.55
N PRO A 225 -12.33 -14.68 19.23
CA PRO A 225 -13.28 -15.56 18.57
C PRO A 225 -14.23 -14.77 17.64
N GLY A 226 -14.75 -15.43 16.61
CA GLY A 226 -15.66 -14.81 15.63
C GLY A 226 -15.00 -14.45 14.29
N PHE A 227 -13.66 -14.44 14.23
CA PHE A 227 -12.91 -14.27 12.98
C PHE A 227 -12.20 -15.56 12.57
N ALA A 228 -11.96 -15.73 11.26
CA ALA A 228 -11.29 -16.92 10.73
C ALA A 228 -9.85 -17.09 11.25
N GLY A 229 -9.17 -15.98 11.53
CA GLY A 229 -7.83 -15.92 12.12
C GLY A 229 -7.81 -15.91 13.64
N HIS A 230 -8.88 -16.34 14.33
CA HIS A 230 -8.90 -16.46 15.79
C HIS A 230 -7.61 -17.10 16.34
N GLY A 231 -7.01 -16.47 17.35
CA GLY A 231 -5.76 -16.90 17.96
C GLY A 231 -4.49 -16.36 17.27
N ARG A 232 -4.60 -15.74 16.09
CA ARG A 232 -3.47 -15.08 15.41
C ARG A 232 -3.03 -13.85 16.18
N GLN A 233 -1.72 -13.65 16.27
CA GLN A 233 -1.12 -12.43 16.79
C GLN A 233 -1.05 -11.37 15.69
N VAL A 234 -1.51 -10.16 15.99
CA VAL A 234 -1.55 -9.06 15.03
C VAL A 234 -1.14 -7.75 15.68
N PHE A 235 -0.64 -6.81 14.89
CA PHE A 235 -0.71 -5.39 15.24
C PHE A 235 -2.10 -4.90 14.82
N PRO A 236 -3.05 -4.70 15.75
CA PRO A 236 -4.44 -4.51 15.42
C PRO A 236 -4.73 -3.09 14.90
N THR A 237 -5.74 -2.98 14.04
CA THR A 237 -6.21 -1.73 13.44
C THR A 237 -6.47 -0.61 14.44
N TYR A 238 -6.97 -0.92 15.65
CA TYR A 238 -7.29 0.12 16.63
C TYR A 238 -6.03 0.83 17.17
N LEU A 239 -4.90 0.12 17.29
CA LEU A 239 -3.63 0.76 17.67
C LEU A 239 -3.04 1.52 16.48
N GLN A 240 -3.09 0.93 15.29
CA GLN A 240 -2.65 1.58 14.05
C GLN A 240 -3.39 2.89 13.79
N GLN A 241 -4.71 2.92 14.03
CA GLN A 241 -5.52 4.12 13.90
C GLN A 241 -5.09 5.22 14.88
N GLY A 242 -4.78 4.85 16.13
CA GLY A 242 -4.24 5.79 17.12
C GLY A 242 -2.87 6.35 16.72
N GLU A 243 -2.00 5.50 16.18
CA GLU A 243 -0.69 5.91 15.65
C GLU A 243 -0.83 6.87 14.46
N ILE A 244 -1.62 6.52 13.46
CA ILE A 244 -1.87 7.37 12.28
C ILE A 244 -2.46 8.71 12.70
N ALA A 245 -3.43 8.71 13.62
CA ALA A 245 -4.05 9.94 14.11
C ALA A 245 -3.06 10.84 14.86
N LEU A 246 -2.11 10.27 15.62
CA LEU A 246 -1.08 11.03 16.33
C LEU A 246 -0.01 11.57 15.38
N MET A 247 0.36 10.81 14.35
CA MET A 247 1.41 11.18 13.40
C MET A 247 0.91 12.11 12.29
N TYR A 248 -0.38 12.00 11.90
CA TYR A 248 -0.98 12.76 10.78
C TYR A 248 -2.34 13.39 11.15
N PRO A 249 -2.45 14.15 12.26
CA PRO A 249 -3.74 14.69 12.69
C PRO A 249 -4.36 15.63 11.64
N GLN A 250 -3.53 16.36 10.90
CA GLN A 250 -3.97 17.28 9.85
C GLN A 250 -4.63 16.55 8.68
N ARG A 251 -4.22 15.31 8.39
CA ARG A 251 -4.78 14.55 7.26
C ARG A 251 -6.25 14.22 7.50
N PHE A 252 -6.58 13.68 8.67
CA PHE A 252 -7.97 13.39 9.02
C PHE A 252 -8.81 14.68 9.07
N MET A 253 -8.26 15.77 9.65
CA MET A 253 -8.95 17.07 9.66
C MET A 253 -9.24 17.60 8.26
N SER A 254 -8.29 17.52 7.33
CA SER A 254 -8.50 17.96 5.95
C SER A 254 -9.63 17.18 5.23
N LEU A 255 -9.77 15.87 5.52
CA LEU A 255 -10.86 15.05 4.97
C LEU A 255 -12.22 15.46 5.54
N VAL A 256 -12.27 15.74 6.85
CA VAL A 256 -13.48 16.23 7.53
C VAL A 256 -13.87 17.62 7.02
N GLU A 257 -12.90 18.51 6.83
CA GLU A 257 -13.12 19.85 6.27
C GLU A 257 -13.65 19.77 4.83
N ALA A 258 -13.07 18.93 3.98
CA ALA A 258 -13.53 18.71 2.61
C ALA A 258 -14.99 18.19 2.59
N TYR A 259 -15.31 17.25 3.47
CA TYR A 259 -16.67 16.75 3.65
C TYR A 259 -17.64 17.87 4.09
N ALA A 260 -17.28 18.61 5.14
CA ALA A 260 -18.11 19.68 5.69
C ALA A 260 -18.34 20.80 4.67
N LEU A 261 -17.31 21.17 3.90
CA LEU A 261 -17.39 22.18 2.85
C LEU A 261 -18.33 21.73 1.72
N ALA A 262 -18.19 20.49 1.24
CA ALA A 262 -19.06 19.94 0.21
C ALA A 262 -20.52 19.88 0.67
N ALA A 263 -20.75 19.43 1.91
CA ALA A 263 -22.07 19.40 2.53
C ALA A 263 -22.68 20.81 2.64
N SER A 264 -21.91 21.80 3.11
CA SER A 264 -22.40 23.18 3.27
C SER A 264 -22.76 23.87 1.95
N ARG A 265 -22.14 23.42 0.85
CA ARG A 265 -22.38 23.95 -0.50
C ARG A 265 -23.47 23.19 -1.24
N PHE A 266 -24.03 22.13 -0.65
CA PHE A 266 -24.95 21.21 -1.30
C PHE A 266 -24.40 20.62 -2.61
N ASP A 267 -23.08 20.46 -2.70
CA ASP A 267 -22.42 19.85 -3.86
C ASP A 267 -22.39 18.33 -3.69
N MET A 268 -23.39 17.67 -4.27
CA MET A 268 -23.56 16.22 -4.12
C MET A 268 -22.42 15.40 -4.72
N ALA A 269 -21.76 15.90 -5.77
CA ALA A 269 -20.64 15.20 -6.39
C ALA A 269 -19.38 15.31 -5.51
N ALA A 270 -19.08 16.52 -5.03
CA ALA A 270 -17.98 16.73 -4.08
C ALA A 270 -18.22 15.98 -2.77
N LEU A 271 -19.46 15.93 -2.29
CA LEU A 271 -19.83 15.21 -1.06
C LEU A 271 -19.60 13.71 -1.21
N ALA A 272 -20.03 13.11 -2.33
CA ALA A 272 -19.79 11.70 -2.61
C ALA A 272 -18.28 11.37 -2.71
N GLY A 273 -17.49 12.28 -3.28
CA GLY A 273 -16.03 12.18 -3.32
C GLY A 273 -15.40 12.25 -1.93
N ALA A 274 -15.77 13.24 -1.12
CA ALA A 274 -15.26 13.41 0.24
C ALA A 274 -15.60 12.22 1.16
N ARG A 275 -16.85 11.72 1.08
CA ARG A 275 -17.28 10.51 1.80
C ARG A 275 -16.45 9.29 1.43
N ARG A 276 -16.19 9.12 0.13
CA ARG A 276 -15.36 8.01 -0.38
C ARG A 276 -13.92 8.10 0.13
N ALA A 277 -13.29 9.28 0.04
CA ALA A 277 -11.94 9.49 0.52
C ALA A 277 -11.80 9.19 2.03
N LEU A 278 -12.81 9.55 2.83
CA LEU A 278 -12.84 9.25 4.25
C LEU A 278 -12.99 7.74 4.53
N LEU A 279 -13.86 7.04 3.78
CA LEU A 279 -14.01 5.59 3.86
C LEU A 279 -12.72 4.85 3.48
N GLU A 280 -12.00 5.34 2.48
CA GLU A 280 -10.73 4.74 2.03
C GLU A 280 -9.60 4.99 3.03
N TYR A 281 -9.52 6.20 3.59
CA TYR A 281 -8.54 6.55 4.61
C TYR A 281 -8.72 5.72 5.90
N THR A 282 -9.96 5.43 6.28
CA THR A 282 -10.28 4.64 7.48
C THR A 282 -10.36 3.13 7.24
N ALA A 283 -10.17 2.68 5.99
CA ALA A 283 -10.14 1.27 5.64
C ALA A 283 -8.81 0.64 6.07
N LEU A 284 -8.70 0.29 7.34
CA LEU A 284 -7.50 -0.31 7.91
C LEU A 284 -7.55 -1.85 7.97
N LEU A 285 -6.37 -2.48 7.98
CA LEU A 285 -6.16 -3.93 8.06
C LEU A 285 -5.34 -4.29 9.30
N ASP A 286 -5.69 -5.38 9.99
CA ASP A 286 -4.78 -5.93 10.99
C ASP A 286 -3.55 -6.49 10.28
N MET A 287 -2.39 -6.15 10.82
CA MET A 287 -1.11 -6.57 10.28
C MET A 287 -0.63 -7.82 11.05
N PRO A 288 -0.13 -8.88 10.39
CA PRO A 288 0.48 -10.01 11.09
C PRO A 288 1.61 -9.56 12.02
N ALA A 289 1.63 -10.09 13.25
CA ALA A 289 2.64 -9.70 14.24
C ALA A 289 4.06 -9.99 13.76
N GLU A 290 4.26 -11.08 13.02
CA GLU A 290 5.55 -11.45 12.45
C GLU A 290 6.05 -10.38 11.49
N TYR A 291 5.24 -9.95 10.53
CA TYR A 291 5.65 -8.90 9.59
C TYR A 291 5.91 -7.56 10.28
N PHE A 292 5.09 -7.18 11.27
CA PHE A 292 5.33 -5.96 12.04
C PHE A 292 6.66 -6.02 12.79
N LEU A 293 6.92 -7.11 13.52
CA LEU A 293 8.13 -7.28 14.31
C LEU A 293 9.37 -7.44 13.43
N ASP A 294 9.26 -8.16 12.32
CA ASP A 294 10.32 -8.29 11.31
C ASP A 294 10.65 -6.91 10.74
N THR A 295 9.65 -6.05 10.47
CA THR A 295 9.89 -4.69 10.01
C THR A 295 10.65 -3.86 11.05
N VAL A 296 10.21 -3.88 12.31
CA VAL A 296 10.92 -3.17 13.40
C VAL A 296 12.37 -3.65 13.52
N ASP A 297 12.58 -4.97 13.53
CA ASP A 297 13.89 -5.57 13.71
C ASP A 297 14.80 -5.38 12.49
N ILE A 298 14.38 -5.89 11.32
CA ILE A 298 15.20 -5.99 10.11
C ILE A 298 15.37 -4.62 9.45
N VAL A 299 14.30 -3.81 9.38
CA VAL A 299 14.34 -2.54 8.64
C VAL A 299 14.87 -1.42 9.53
N PHE A 300 14.30 -1.24 10.73
CA PHE A 300 14.61 -0.08 11.56
C PHE A 300 15.72 -0.28 12.59
N GLN A 301 15.87 -1.47 13.18
CA GLN A 301 16.87 -1.70 14.24
C GLN A 301 18.20 -2.24 13.72
N ARG A 302 18.17 -3.23 12.83
CA ARG A 302 19.36 -3.85 12.24
C ARG A 302 19.70 -3.28 10.87
N MET A 303 18.72 -2.65 10.21
CA MET A 303 18.89 -1.98 8.92
C MET A 303 19.55 -2.91 7.89
N CYS A 304 19.09 -4.17 7.87
CA CYS A 304 19.83 -5.26 7.23
C CYS A 304 20.02 -5.03 5.73
N LEU A 305 19.02 -4.46 5.04
CA LEU A 305 19.13 -4.15 3.61
C LEU A 305 20.20 -3.08 3.35
N ALA A 306 20.16 -1.96 4.08
CA ALA A 306 21.14 -0.89 3.96
C ALA A 306 22.56 -1.29 4.38
N ASN A 307 22.67 -2.28 5.28
CA ASN A 307 23.94 -2.85 5.72
C ASN A 307 24.43 -4.03 4.87
N GLY A 308 23.68 -4.47 3.86
CA GLY A 308 24.03 -5.64 3.04
C GLY A 308 24.10 -6.96 3.84
N THR A 309 23.33 -7.07 4.93
CA THR A 309 23.30 -8.22 5.85
C THR A 309 21.95 -8.95 5.85
N TRP A 310 21.02 -8.55 5.00
CA TRP A 310 19.71 -9.18 4.94
C TRP A 310 19.74 -10.49 4.14
N ASP A 311 19.41 -11.58 4.81
CA ASP A 311 19.17 -12.87 4.19
C ASP A 311 17.67 -13.18 4.21
N VAL A 312 17.12 -13.63 3.07
CA VAL A 312 15.72 -14.08 2.92
C VAL A 312 15.74 -15.53 2.49
N GLY A 313 15.10 -16.41 3.26
CA GLY A 313 15.13 -17.85 2.98
C GLY A 313 16.56 -18.42 2.86
N GLY A 314 17.51 -17.88 3.63
CA GLY A 314 18.93 -18.27 3.61
C GLY A 314 19.75 -17.74 2.42
N ARG A 315 19.19 -16.84 1.61
CA ARG A 315 19.89 -16.21 0.48
C ARG A 315 20.11 -14.73 0.73
N ARG A 316 21.34 -14.26 0.52
CA ARG A 316 21.69 -12.85 0.64
C ARG A 316 20.95 -12.00 -0.39
N VAL A 317 20.36 -10.91 0.11
CA VAL A 317 19.78 -9.85 -0.71
C VAL A 317 20.90 -8.90 -1.13
N GLU A 318 21.26 -8.94 -2.43
CA GLU A 318 22.31 -8.10 -3.04
C GLU A 318 21.70 -7.17 -4.11
N PRO A 319 21.21 -5.96 -3.76
CA PRO A 319 20.66 -5.02 -4.76
C PRO A 319 21.68 -4.64 -5.85
N GLY A 320 22.98 -4.66 -5.50
CA GLY A 320 24.08 -4.45 -6.44
C GLY A 320 24.18 -5.50 -7.55
N ALA A 321 23.40 -6.59 -7.51
CA ALA A 321 23.29 -7.57 -8.59
C ALA A 321 22.33 -7.16 -9.73
N LEU A 322 21.48 -6.14 -9.53
CA LEU A 322 20.56 -5.65 -10.56
C LEU A 322 21.33 -5.06 -11.76
N ARG A 323 20.87 -5.35 -12.98
CA ARG A 323 21.42 -4.88 -14.26
C ARG A 323 20.27 -4.68 -15.25
N GLY A 324 20.41 -3.76 -16.20
CA GLY A 324 19.51 -3.68 -17.36
C GLY A 324 18.07 -3.29 -16.98
N VAL A 325 17.92 -2.42 -15.98
CA VAL A 325 16.62 -1.97 -15.45
C VAL A 325 16.71 -0.51 -15.02
N ALA A 326 15.75 0.29 -15.47
CA ALA A 326 15.66 1.68 -15.03
C ALA A 326 15.13 1.76 -13.59
N LEU A 327 15.85 2.41 -12.69
CA LEU A 327 15.49 2.64 -11.31
C LEU A 327 15.13 4.10 -11.08
N LEU A 328 13.89 4.36 -10.65
CA LEU A 328 13.42 5.65 -10.18
C LEU A 328 13.21 5.62 -8.67
N THR A 329 13.74 6.63 -7.98
CA THR A 329 13.48 6.87 -6.56
C THR A 329 12.78 8.22 -6.40
N VAL A 330 11.70 8.26 -5.61
CA VAL A 330 10.87 9.45 -5.42
C VAL A 330 10.69 9.73 -3.93
N GLU A 331 10.98 10.96 -3.50
CA GLU A 331 10.75 11.44 -2.13
C GLU A 331 9.98 12.76 -2.13
N GLY A 332 9.25 13.01 -1.04
CA GLY A 332 8.53 14.25 -0.80
C GLY A 332 9.30 15.13 0.17
N ARG A 333 9.47 16.42 -0.14
CA ARG A 333 10.22 17.33 0.74
C ARG A 333 9.55 17.64 2.08
N CYS A 334 8.26 17.31 2.20
CA CYS A 334 7.49 17.45 3.43
C CYS A 334 7.03 16.08 3.97
N ASP A 335 7.69 14.99 3.56
CA ASP A 335 7.40 13.64 4.06
C ASP A 335 7.92 13.49 5.50
N ALA A 336 6.99 13.28 6.44
CA ALA A 336 7.29 13.04 7.84
C ALA A 336 7.33 11.55 8.22
N VAL A 337 6.92 10.64 7.32
CA VAL A 337 7.01 9.18 7.50
C VAL A 337 8.42 8.72 7.18
N THR A 338 8.89 9.07 5.98
CA THR A 338 10.16 8.61 5.42
C THR A 338 11.08 9.81 5.30
N GLY A 339 12.22 9.73 6.00
CA GLY A 339 13.21 10.80 6.00
C GLY A 339 13.84 11.05 4.63
N ALA A 340 14.33 12.26 4.44
CA ALA A 340 15.08 12.62 3.23
C ALA A 340 16.30 11.71 3.04
N GLY A 341 16.50 11.22 1.82
CA GLY A 341 17.56 10.33 1.41
C GLY A 341 17.30 8.84 1.65
N GLN A 342 16.31 8.47 2.46
CA GLN A 342 16.08 7.06 2.81
C GLN A 342 15.70 6.20 1.61
N THR A 343 14.85 6.71 0.70
CA THR A 343 14.46 6.03 -0.54
C THR A 343 15.57 6.16 -1.58
N HIS A 344 16.18 7.35 -1.69
CA HIS A 344 17.27 7.61 -2.64
C HIS A 344 18.51 6.76 -2.40
N ALA A 345 18.72 6.25 -1.18
CA ALA A 345 19.79 5.29 -0.87
C ALA A 345 19.77 4.05 -1.79
N ALA A 346 18.62 3.70 -2.38
CA ALA A 346 18.52 2.62 -3.37
C ALA A 346 19.44 2.83 -4.58
N LEU A 347 19.71 4.07 -4.98
CA LEU A 347 20.55 4.40 -6.13
C LEU A 347 22.01 3.98 -5.92
N ASP A 348 22.48 4.02 -4.68
CA ASP A 348 23.82 3.58 -4.28
C ASP A 348 23.82 2.07 -4.01
N MET A 349 22.77 1.53 -3.38
CA MET A 349 22.63 0.08 -3.16
C MET A 349 22.59 -0.69 -4.48
N CYS A 350 21.94 -0.15 -5.51
CA CYS A 350 21.87 -0.74 -6.85
C CYS A 350 23.09 -0.34 -7.71
N SER A 351 24.29 -0.48 -7.14
CA SER A 351 25.58 -0.11 -7.77
C SER A 351 25.88 -0.80 -9.09
N GLY A 352 25.15 -1.88 -9.38
CA GLY A 352 25.19 -2.58 -10.64
C GLY A 352 24.60 -1.84 -11.84
N LEU A 353 23.69 -0.89 -11.58
CA LEU A 353 23.01 -0.13 -12.63
C LEU A 353 23.91 0.97 -13.17
N ALA A 354 23.81 1.21 -14.48
CA ALA A 354 24.51 2.31 -15.12
C ALA A 354 24.00 3.68 -14.61
N ALA A 355 24.78 4.73 -14.83
CA ALA A 355 24.40 6.07 -14.37
C ALA A 355 23.13 6.59 -15.08
N ASP A 356 22.93 6.24 -16.34
CA ASP A 356 21.76 6.56 -17.16
C ASP A 356 20.55 5.63 -16.92
N GLU A 357 20.70 4.63 -16.04
CA GLU A 357 19.60 3.80 -15.56
C GLU A 357 19.04 4.29 -14.22
N ARG A 358 19.66 5.29 -13.58
CA ARG A 358 19.35 5.73 -12.22
C ARG A 358 18.76 7.13 -12.21
N TYR A 359 17.55 7.25 -11.67
CA TYR A 359 16.75 8.47 -11.67
C TYR A 359 16.32 8.84 -10.24
N ARG A 360 16.44 10.13 -9.92
CA ARG A 360 16.11 10.71 -8.63
C ARG A 360 15.09 11.83 -8.81
N VAL A 361 14.05 11.86 -7.98
CA VAL A 361 13.06 12.93 -7.94
C VAL A 361 12.75 13.30 -6.48
N ASP A 362 12.95 14.56 -6.14
CA ASP A 362 12.45 15.18 -4.91
C ASP A 362 11.25 16.06 -5.30
N VAL A 363 10.10 15.91 -4.63
CA VAL A 363 8.88 16.68 -4.92
C VAL A 363 8.66 17.76 -3.85
N ASP A 364 8.69 19.02 -4.26
CA ASP A 364 8.44 20.17 -3.39
C ASP A 364 6.98 20.20 -2.88
N ASP A 365 6.80 20.68 -1.65
CA ASP A 365 5.53 20.74 -0.90
C ASP A 365 4.68 19.45 -1.02
N CYS A 366 5.35 18.31 -0.88
CA CYS A 366 4.74 16.99 -0.98
C CYS A 366 4.96 16.24 0.32
N ASP A 367 3.86 15.94 1.01
CA ASP A 367 3.85 15.05 2.16
C ASP A 367 3.85 13.57 1.72
N HIS A 368 3.84 12.64 2.67
CA HIS A 368 3.89 11.22 2.37
C HIS A 368 2.73 10.76 1.47
N TYR A 369 1.51 11.18 1.77
CA TYR A 369 0.31 10.78 1.02
C TYR A 369 0.27 11.42 -0.38
N GLY A 370 0.79 12.64 -0.51
CA GLY A 370 0.91 13.37 -1.77
C GLY A 370 1.80 12.67 -2.80
N LEU A 371 2.69 11.76 -2.35
CA LEU A 371 3.55 10.99 -3.24
C LEU A 371 2.79 9.95 -4.09
N PHE A 372 1.56 9.61 -3.72
CA PHE A 372 0.77 8.60 -4.43
C PHE A 372 -0.73 8.94 -4.56
N THR A 373 -1.18 10.06 -3.99
CA THR A 373 -2.54 10.60 -4.15
C THR A 373 -2.55 12.10 -4.38
N GLY A 374 -3.61 12.61 -5.00
CA GLY A 374 -3.87 14.04 -5.19
C GLY A 374 -2.93 14.76 -6.16
N ALA A 375 -2.87 16.09 -6.01
CA ALA A 375 -2.27 16.99 -7.00
C ALA A 375 -0.77 16.74 -7.22
N ARG A 376 -0.01 16.39 -6.18
CA ARG A 376 1.43 16.10 -6.31
C ARG A 376 1.70 14.79 -7.03
N TRP A 377 0.89 13.76 -6.76
CA TRP A 377 0.92 12.51 -7.53
C TRP A 377 0.65 12.77 -9.01
N LEU A 378 -0.47 13.42 -9.34
CA LEU A 378 -0.90 13.68 -10.72
C LEU A 378 0.03 14.63 -11.48
N GLY A 379 0.49 15.70 -10.83
CA GLY A 379 1.23 16.79 -11.48
C GLY A 379 2.75 16.62 -11.48
N ASN A 380 3.31 15.82 -10.55
CA ASN A 380 4.76 15.72 -10.36
C ASN A 380 5.26 14.28 -10.43
N VAL A 381 4.70 13.35 -9.65
CA VAL A 381 5.24 11.98 -9.54
C VAL A 381 4.90 11.15 -10.78
N HIS A 382 3.62 11.05 -11.13
CA HIS A 382 3.15 10.22 -12.25
C HIS A 382 3.81 10.58 -13.60
N PRO A 383 3.99 11.86 -13.98
CA PRO A 383 4.74 12.22 -15.19
C PRO A 383 6.17 11.67 -15.22
N MET A 384 6.84 11.56 -14.06
CA MET A 384 8.18 10.99 -13.97
C MET A 384 8.18 9.47 -14.15
N LEU A 385 7.15 8.78 -13.65
CA LEU A 385 6.95 7.36 -13.95
C LEU A 385 6.76 7.17 -15.47
N GLN A 386 5.92 7.96 -16.12
CA GLN A 386 5.69 7.87 -17.56
C GLN A 386 6.99 8.05 -18.37
N ARG A 387 7.81 9.03 -17.97
CA ARG A 387 9.11 9.26 -18.60
C ARG A 387 10.04 8.04 -18.46
N VAL A 388 10.13 7.48 -17.26
CA VAL A 388 10.98 6.31 -16.99
C VAL A 388 10.44 5.06 -17.68
N PHE A 389 9.11 4.88 -17.76
CA PHE A 389 8.50 3.79 -18.51
C PHE A 389 8.89 3.87 -19.99
N ALA A 390 8.75 5.05 -20.61
CA ALA A 390 9.11 5.24 -22.01
C ALA A 390 10.61 4.99 -22.29
N LEU A 391 11.51 5.46 -21.41
CA LEU A 391 12.96 5.24 -21.54
C LEU A 391 13.32 3.75 -21.42
N ALA A 392 12.75 3.07 -20.42
CA ALA A 392 12.97 1.64 -20.19
C ALA A 392 12.47 0.77 -21.36
N GLU A 393 11.34 1.15 -21.97
CA GLU A 393 10.78 0.45 -23.12
C GLU A 393 11.60 0.68 -24.40
N ALA A 394 12.15 1.88 -24.59
CA ALA A 394 12.97 2.21 -25.76
C ALA A 394 14.31 1.43 -25.77
N GLY A 395 14.88 1.16 -24.59
CA GLY A 395 16.11 0.38 -24.45
C GLY A 395 15.95 -1.13 -24.64
N ARG A 396 14.71 -1.64 -24.74
CA ARG A 396 14.45 -3.08 -24.86
C ARG A 396 14.41 -3.55 -26.32
N PRO A 397 15.04 -4.69 -26.66
CA PRO A 397 14.86 -5.30 -27.98
C PRO A 397 13.38 -5.65 -28.17
N ARG A 398 12.76 -5.13 -29.25
CA ARG A 398 11.37 -5.51 -29.58
C ARG A 398 11.28 -7.03 -29.77
N PRO A 399 10.26 -7.71 -29.20
CA PRO A 399 10.07 -9.13 -29.46
C PRO A 399 9.96 -9.35 -30.96
N ARG A 400 10.79 -10.24 -31.52
CA ARG A 400 10.70 -10.65 -32.92
C ARG A 400 9.31 -11.26 -33.10
N SER A 401 8.47 -10.65 -33.94
CA SER A 401 7.16 -11.24 -34.25
C SER A 401 7.39 -12.66 -34.74
N ARG A 402 6.78 -13.63 -34.05
CA ARG A 402 6.71 -15.01 -34.55
C ARG A 402 5.94 -14.95 -35.86
N ARG A 403 6.66 -14.95 -36.99
CA ARG A 403 6.09 -15.23 -38.30
C ARG A 403 5.46 -16.62 -38.19
N ILE A 404 4.14 -16.65 -38.03
CA ILE A 404 3.35 -17.85 -38.20
C ILE A 404 3.59 -18.30 -39.63
N ARG A 405 4.44 -19.32 -39.83
CA ARG A 405 4.47 -20.06 -41.09
C ARG A 405 3.14 -20.79 -41.16
N ARG A 406 2.24 -20.29 -42.01
CA ARG A 406 1.13 -21.11 -42.52
C ARG A 406 1.77 -22.30 -43.23
N VAL A 407 1.48 -23.50 -42.74
CA VAL A 407 1.69 -24.77 -43.47
C VAL A 407 0.33 -25.18 -44.00
#